data_AF-A0AAW1UPV8-F1
#
_entry.id   AF-A0AAW1UPV8-F1
#
_cell.length_a   1.000
_cell.length_b   1.000
_cell.length_c   1.000
_cell.angle_alpha   90.00
_cell.angle_beta   90.00
_cell.angle_gamma   90.00
#
_symmetry.space_group_name_H-M   'P 1'
#
loop_
_entity.id
_entity.type
_entity.pdbx_description
1 polymer ?
#
loop_
_entity_poly.entity_id
_entity_poly.type
_entity_poly.pdbx_seq_one_letter_code
_entity_poly.pdbx_strand_id
1 'polypeptide(L)'
;MIGFNIPALKNAKKEAWETLRSDYCGAFGKQVTLGQLKKALNNVKSTVKKKTDVKVTGNRKIKLQPWEKTFLELIEDDNPVLHKILETGKPNKNEEPKSQETKKPMSTKSDTDHHKNNIRKSEKIVSNHEADETKDLSTPQLQRIVLLQQYKLNKIKLEKETLCWKP
;
A
#
# COMPACT_ATOMS: atom_id res chain seq x y z
N MET A 1 7.90 0.13 -9.86
CA MET A 1 7.23 1.44 -9.81
C MET A 1 8.26 2.50 -10.14
N ILE A 2 8.22 3.06 -11.36
CA ILE A 2 9.11 4.15 -11.76
C ILE A 2 8.47 5.43 -11.22
N GLY A 3 9.03 5.98 -10.14
CA GLY A 3 8.56 7.27 -9.61
C GLY A 3 8.98 8.39 -10.54
N PHE A 4 8.04 9.03 -11.22
CA PHE A 4 8.31 10.23 -12.02
C PHE A 4 8.88 11.33 -11.11
N ASN A 5 10.16 11.65 -11.28
CA ASN A 5 10.82 12.74 -10.57
C ASN A 5 10.57 14.05 -11.32
N ILE A 6 9.48 14.74 -10.98
CA ILE A 6 9.14 16.05 -11.55
C ILE A 6 9.62 17.13 -10.57
N PRO A 7 10.70 17.89 -10.88
CA PRO A 7 11.26 18.88 -9.97
C PRO A 7 10.27 19.98 -9.57
N ALA A 8 9.43 20.41 -10.51
CA ALA A 8 8.40 21.42 -10.28
C ALA A 8 7.42 21.00 -9.16
N LEU A 9 6.98 19.74 -9.15
CA LEU A 9 6.07 19.21 -8.14
C LEU A 9 6.74 19.11 -6.77
N LYS A 10 8.04 18.77 -6.72
CA LYS A 10 8.82 18.76 -5.47
C LYS A 10 8.93 20.15 -4.87
N ASN A 11 9.16 21.15 -5.72
CA ASN A 11 9.28 22.55 -5.30
C ASN A 11 7.93 23.08 -4.81
N ALA A 12 6.84 22.88 -5.57
CA ALA A 12 5.50 23.28 -5.17
C ALA A 12 5.07 22.64 -3.83
N LYS A 13 5.39 21.36 -3.63
CA LYS A 13 5.14 20.69 -2.36
C LYS A 13 5.95 21.31 -1.22
N LYS A 14 7.23 21.63 -1.46
CA LYS A 14 8.10 22.25 -0.45
C LYS A 14 7.57 23.64 -0.08
N GLU A 15 7.17 24.43 -1.06
CA GLU A 15 6.59 25.76 -0.87
C GLU A 15 5.31 25.71 -0.03
N ALA A 16 4.37 24.82 -0.38
CA ALA A 16 3.14 24.63 0.41
C ALA A 16 3.43 24.26 1.87
N TRP A 17 4.49 23.46 2.12
CA TRP A 17 4.92 23.12 3.47
C TRP A 17 5.51 24.33 4.23
N GLU A 18 6.19 25.24 3.55
CA GLU A 18 6.71 26.46 4.18
C GLU A 18 5.60 27.47 4.45
N THR A 19 4.62 27.61 3.55
CA THR A 19 3.41 28.42 3.81
C THR A 19 2.67 27.92 5.04
N LEU A 20 2.38 26.61 5.10
CA LEU A 20 1.71 26.00 6.25
C LEU A 20 2.51 26.19 7.55
N ARG A 21 3.84 26.16 7.48
CA ARG A 21 4.71 26.42 8.62
C ARG A 21 4.59 27.86 9.08
N SER A 22 4.58 28.82 8.16
CA SER A 22 4.41 30.24 8.48
C SER A 22 3.07 30.47 9.18
N ASP A 23 1.98 29.93 8.63
CA ASP A 23 0.63 30.03 9.20
C ASP A 23 0.57 29.41 10.61
N TYR A 24 1.16 28.23 10.78
CA TYR A 24 1.23 27.56 12.07
C TYR A 24 2.03 28.36 13.10
N CYS A 25 3.20 28.89 12.73
CA CYS A 25 3.99 29.74 13.60
C CYS A 25 3.25 31.02 13.98
N GLY A 26 2.53 31.63 13.04
CA GLY A 26 1.72 32.83 13.27
C GLY A 26 0.55 32.57 14.22
N ALA A 27 -0.16 31.46 14.05
CA ALA A 27 -1.33 31.12 14.88
C ALA A 27 -0.96 30.67 16.30
N PHE A 28 0.15 29.95 16.47
CA PHE A 28 0.50 29.31 17.75
C PHE A 28 1.70 29.96 18.47
N GLY A 29 2.38 30.92 17.85
CA GLY A 29 3.55 31.61 18.42
C GLY A 29 4.77 30.71 18.68
N LYS A 30 4.79 29.48 18.12
CA LYS A 30 5.84 28.49 18.33
C LYS A 30 6.64 28.27 17.06
N GLN A 31 7.96 28.37 17.15
CA GLN A 31 8.86 28.04 16.06
C GLN A 31 8.98 26.52 15.93
N VAL A 32 8.52 25.99 14.80
CA VAL A 32 8.55 24.55 14.50
C VAL A 32 9.33 24.33 13.20
N THR A 33 10.17 23.29 13.15
CA THR A 33 10.84 22.90 11.91
C THR A 33 9.90 22.13 10.98
N LEU A 34 10.16 22.16 9.67
CA LEU A 34 9.38 21.38 8.69
C LEU A 34 9.28 19.89 9.04
N GLY A 35 10.37 19.31 9.56
CA GLY A 35 10.40 17.90 9.96
C GLY A 35 9.46 17.61 11.12
N GLN A 36 9.45 18.48 12.14
CA GLN A 36 8.53 18.38 13.27
C GLN A 36 7.07 18.55 12.84
N LEU A 37 6.79 19.51 11.94
CA LEU A 37 5.44 19.73 11.43
C LEU A 37 4.90 18.52 10.65
N LYS A 38 5.72 17.97 9.75
CA LYS A 38 5.40 16.73 9.02
C LYS A 38 5.18 15.56 9.96
N LYS A 39 6.04 15.42 10.98
CA LYS A 39 5.91 14.37 12.00
C LYS A 39 4.61 14.53 12.80
N ALA A 40 4.26 15.75 13.19
CA ALA A 40 3.01 16.05 13.88
C ALA A 40 1.79 15.63 13.03
N LEU A 41 1.76 16.02 11.75
CA LEU A 41 0.68 15.61 10.85
C LEU A 41 0.61 14.08 10.69
N ASN A 42 1.75 13.42 10.52
CA ASN A 42 1.81 11.96 10.40
C ASN A 42 1.36 11.25 11.69
N ASN A 43 1.66 11.81 12.86
CA ASN A 43 1.19 11.28 14.13
C ASN A 43 -0.32 11.43 14.27
N VAL A 44 -0.88 12.58 13.90
CA VAL A 44 -2.33 12.82 13.87
C VAL A 44 -3.00 11.82 12.93
N LYS A 45 -2.49 11.69 11.70
CA LYS A 45 -2.94 10.69 10.71
C LYS A 45 -2.92 9.27 11.26
N SER A 46 -1.82 8.87 11.87
CA SER A 46 -1.67 7.52 12.41
C SER A 46 -2.61 7.27 13.59
N THR A 47 -2.83 8.29 14.44
CA THR A 47 -3.72 8.20 15.60
C THR A 47 -5.18 8.04 15.17
N VAL A 48 -5.63 8.86 14.22
CA VAL A 48 -6.98 8.77 13.66
C VAL A 48 -7.19 7.40 13.00
N LYS A 49 -6.26 6.97 12.14
CA LYS A 49 -6.34 5.64 11.51
C LYS A 49 -6.42 4.50 12.52
N LYS A 50 -5.64 4.54 13.61
CA LYS A 50 -5.68 3.53 14.67
C LYS A 50 -7.02 3.50 15.41
N LYS A 51 -7.63 4.68 15.65
CA LYS A 51 -8.93 4.78 16.31
C LYS A 51 -10.08 4.25 15.45
N THR A 52 -9.96 4.34 14.13
CA THR A 52 -10.96 3.87 13.17
C THR A 52 -10.69 2.45 12.66
N ASP A 53 -9.52 1.86 12.97
CA ASP A 53 -9.18 0.51 12.49
C ASP A 53 -10.10 -0.54 13.11
N VAL A 54 -10.99 -1.09 12.29
CA VAL A 54 -11.98 -2.11 12.65
C VAL A 54 -11.31 -3.38 13.18
N LYS A 55 -10.11 -3.73 12.67
CA LYS A 55 -9.38 -4.94 13.10
C LYS A 55 -8.82 -4.77 14.52
N VAL A 56 -8.46 -3.55 14.90
CA VAL A 56 -7.90 -3.24 16.24
C VAL A 56 -9.00 -2.93 17.24
N THR A 57 -10.07 -2.27 16.80
CA THR A 57 -11.11 -1.73 17.70
C THR A 57 -12.18 -2.78 18.05
N GLY A 58 -12.40 -3.77 17.18
CA GLY A 58 -13.43 -4.81 17.36
C GLY A 58 -14.83 -4.20 17.52
N ASN A 59 -15.66 -4.76 18.42
CA ASN A 59 -17.02 -4.28 18.70
C ASN A 59 -17.09 -3.04 19.61
N ARG A 60 -15.98 -2.32 19.84
CA ARG A 60 -16.02 -1.11 20.67
C ARG A 60 -16.55 0.07 19.86
N LYS A 61 -17.39 0.90 20.48
CA LYS A 61 -17.90 2.12 19.85
C LYS A 61 -16.74 3.09 19.61
N ILE A 62 -16.50 3.42 18.34
CA ILE A 62 -15.51 4.41 17.93
C ILE A 62 -16.00 5.81 18.36
N LYS A 63 -15.24 6.48 19.23
CA LYS A 63 -15.50 7.87 19.64
C LYS A 63 -14.43 8.78 19.02
N LEU A 64 -14.80 9.47 17.94
CA LEU A 64 -13.97 10.48 17.29
C LEU A 64 -14.43 11.88 17.68
N GLN A 65 -13.47 12.77 17.92
CA GLN A 65 -13.73 14.20 18.08
C GLN A 65 -14.26 14.81 16.76
N PRO A 66 -14.97 15.96 16.79
CA PRO A 66 -15.51 16.58 15.57
C PRO A 66 -14.45 16.79 14.47
N TRP A 67 -13.28 17.32 14.83
CA TRP A 67 -12.19 17.51 13.89
C TRP A 67 -11.59 16.19 13.38
N GLU A 68 -11.60 15.12 14.19
CA GLU A 68 -11.12 13.79 13.76
C GLU A 68 -12.05 13.17 12.73
N LYS A 69 -13.37 13.44 12.81
CA LYS A 69 -14.35 12.99 11.80
C LYS A 69 -14.14 13.70 10.47
N THR A 70 -14.05 15.03 10.48
CA THR A 70 -13.76 15.82 9.27
C THR A 70 -12.42 15.39 8.66
N PHE A 71 -11.41 15.18 9.49
CA PHE A 71 -10.10 14.73 9.00
C PHE A 71 -10.11 13.30 8.45
N LEU A 72 -10.92 12.41 9.03
CA LEU A 72 -11.09 11.05 8.53
C LEU A 72 -11.78 11.06 7.16
N GLU A 73 -12.85 11.83 7.01
CA GLU A 73 -13.56 12.08 5.74
C GLU A 73 -12.57 12.57 4.67
N LEU A 74 -11.75 13.58 4.98
CA LEU A 74 -10.70 14.07 4.07
C LEU A 74 -9.61 13.04 3.69
N ILE A 75 -9.43 11.98 4.48
CA ILE A 75 -8.42 10.93 4.22
C ILE A 75 -9.02 9.74 3.48
N GLU A 76 -10.28 9.42 3.76
CA GLU A 76 -11.02 8.32 3.13
C GLU A 76 -11.51 8.70 1.73
N ASP A 77 -11.83 9.96 1.50
CA ASP A 77 -12.03 10.50 0.16
C ASP A 77 -10.71 10.45 -0.60
N ASP A 78 -10.60 9.48 -1.50
CA ASP A 78 -9.47 9.32 -2.40
C ASP A 78 -9.15 10.65 -3.10
N ASN A 79 -7.88 11.06 -2.99
CA ASN A 79 -7.35 12.34 -3.41
C ASN A 79 -7.91 12.82 -4.77
N PRO A 80 -8.73 13.90 -4.82
CA PRO A 80 -9.37 14.36 -6.06
C PRO A 80 -8.36 14.87 -7.11
N VAL A 81 -7.11 15.16 -6.71
CA VAL A 81 -6.04 15.51 -7.66
C VAL A 81 -5.63 14.30 -8.52
N LEU A 82 -5.74 13.07 -7.98
CA LEU A 82 -5.51 11.86 -8.78
C LEU A 82 -6.68 11.57 -9.72
N HIS A 83 -7.92 11.86 -9.30
CA HIS A 83 -9.10 11.79 -10.16
C HIS A 83 -9.04 12.79 -11.31
N LYS A 84 -8.65 14.05 -11.06
CA LYS A 84 -8.52 15.08 -12.10
C LYS A 84 -7.48 14.76 -13.18
N ILE A 85 -6.44 14.00 -12.85
CA ILE A 85 -5.43 13.56 -13.83
C ILE A 85 -5.97 12.38 -14.66
N LEU A 86 -6.83 11.53 -14.09
CA LEU A 86 -7.49 10.45 -14.83
C LEU A 86 -8.69 10.94 -15.67
N GLU A 87 -9.36 12.00 -15.23
CA GLU A 87 -10.62 12.53 -15.81
C GLU A 87 -10.42 13.47 -17.02
N THR A 88 -9.18 13.83 -17.37
CA THR A 88 -8.93 14.60 -18.61
C THR A 88 -8.97 13.74 -19.89
N GLY A 89 -9.25 12.44 -19.77
CA GLY A 89 -9.73 11.57 -20.87
C GLY A 89 -11.24 11.30 -20.76
N LYS A 90 -12.06 12.22 -21.29
CA LYS A 90 -13.54 12.24 -21.44
C LYS A 90 -14.25 10.88 -21.73
N PRO A 91 -15.61 10.78 -21.68
CA PRO A 91 -16.60 11.33 -20.74
C PRO A 91 -17.76 10.35 -20.34
N ASN A 92 -18.48 10.70 -19.26
CA ASN A 92 -19.94 10.51 -19.04
C ASN A 92 -20.53 9.09 -18.74
N LYS A 93 -21.11 8.90 -17.54
CA LYS A 93 -22.57 8.74 -17.29
C LYS A 93 -22.87 8.38 -15.82
N ASN A 94 -24.06 8.79 -15.41
CA ASN A 94 -24.64 8.88 -14.07
C ASN A 94 -24.90 7.54 -13.34
N GLU A 95 -25.18 7.71 -12.03
CA GLU A 95 -26.06 6.90 -11.13
C GLU A 95 -25.39 6.02 -10.04
N GLU A 96 -25.46 6.53 -8.81
CA GLU A 96 -25.67 5.78 -7.55
C GLU A 96 -27.20 5.68 -7.29
N PRO A 97 -27.72 5.02 -6.23
CA PRO A 97 -27.17 3.98 -5.34
C PRO A 97 -28.18 2.84 -5.01
N LYS A 98 -27.76 1.74 -4.36
CA LYS A 98 -28.55 1.12 -3.25
C LYS A 98 -27.87 -0.01 -2.48
N SER A 99 -27.92 0.13 -1.16
CA SER A 99 -27.69 -0.85 -0.09
C SER A 99 -28.65 -2.05 -0.12
N GLN A 100 -28.23 -3.19 0.44
CA GLN A 100 -29.09 -4.04 1.29
C GLN A 100 -28.29 -5.09 2.11
N GLU A 101 -28.89 -5.43 3.25
CA GLU A 101 -28.39 -6.04 4.48
C GLU A 101 -29.15 -7.36 4.72
N THR A 102 -28.53 -8.50 5.08
CA THR A 102 -29.18 -9.55 5.93
C THR A 102 -28.26 -10.68 6.46
N LYS A 103 -28.11 -10.72 7.79
CA LYS A 103 -28.24 -11.79 8.82
C LYS A 103 -27.66 -13.25 8.65
N LYS A 104 -26.92 -13.63 9.72
CA LYS A 104 -26.44 -14.93 10.30
C LYS A 104 -27.58 -15.97 10.59
N PRO A 105 -27.34 -17.29 10.92
CA PRO A 105 -26.60 -17.80 12.13
C PRO A 105 -25.85 -19.18 11.99
N MET A 106 -24.73 -19.44 12.68
CA MET A 106 -24.49 -20.09 14.01
C MET A 106 -24.65 -21.63 14.06
N SER A 107 -23.58 -22.38 14.40
CA SER A 107 -23.54 -23.37 15.51
C SER A 107 -22.17 -24.10 15.67
N THR A 108 -21.69 -24.14 16.93
CA THR A 108 -20.88 -25.13 17.73
C THR A 108 -19.94 -26.17 17.07
N LYS A 109 -18.89 -26.76 17.68
CA LYS A 109 -17.94 -26.62 18.83
C LYS A 109 -17.11 -27.93 18.76
N SER A 110 -15.78 -27.91 18.98
CA SER A 110 -15.06 -28.88 19.85
C SER A 110 -13.53 -28.73 19.76
N ASP A 111 -12.91 -28.74 20.93
CA ASP A 111 -11.49 -28.54 21.25
C ASP A 111 -10.56 -29.67 20.77
N THR A 112 -9.30 -29.31 20.46
CA THR A 112 -8.12 -29.97 21.07
C THR A 112 -6.85 -29.17 20.77
N ASP A 113 -6.09 -28.90 21.83
CA ASP A 113 -4.74 -28.33 21.83
C ASP A 113 -3.76 -29.16 20.99
N HIS A 114 -2.89 -28.48 20.22
CA HIS A 114 -1.45 -28.71 20.27
C HIS A 114 -0.66 -27.62 19.48
N HIS A 115 0.26 -27.00 20.22
CA HIS A 115 1.40 -26.21 19.76
C HIS A 115 2.06 -26.72 18.45
N LYS A 116 2.15 -25.86 17.42
CA LYS A 116 3.42 -25.39 16.80
C LYS A 116 3.18 -24.67 15.46
N ASN A 117 3.80 -23.48 15.39
CA ASN A 117 4.29 -22.77 14.21
C ASN A 117 3.25 -22.24 13.22
N ASN A 118 2.97 -20.94 13.36
CA ASN A 118 2.57 -20.05 12.27
C ASN A 118 3.70 -20.02 11.22
N ILE A 119 3.80 -21.07 10.41
CA ILE A 119 4.50 -21.05 9.13
C ILE A 119 3.74 -20.04 8.29
N ARG A 120 4.42 -18.94 7.95
CA ARG A 120 3.84 -17.84 7.17
C ARG A 120 3.31 -18.46 5.88
N LYS A 121 2.08 -18.15 5.49
CA LYS A 121 1.43 -18.69 4.27
C LYS A 121 2.32 -18.63 3.01
N SER A 122 3.31 -17.74 2.99
CA SER A 122 4.35 -17.62 1.95
C SER A 122 5.31 -18.81 1.87
N GLU A 123 5.72 -19.42 2.98
CA GLU A 123 6.65 -20.56 2.98
C GLU A 123 6.00 -21.82 2.41
N LYS A 124 4.70 -22.02 2.69
CA LYS A 124 3.92 -23.16 2.18
C LYS A 124 3.69 -23.12 0.66
N ILE A 125 3.69 -21.92 0.07
CA ILE A 125 3.55 -21.76 -1.39
C ILE A 125 4.89 -22.07 -2.07
N VAL A 126 5.98 -21.58 -1.49
CA VAL A 126 7.34 -21.76 -2.04
C VAL A 126 7.75 -23.24 -1.98
N SER A 127 7.46 -23.93 -0.87
CA SER A 127 7.79 -25.36 -0.72
C SER A 127 7.14 -26.28 -1.75
N ASN A 128 6.01 -25.88 -2.34
CA ASN A 128 5.32 -26.69 -3.35
C ASN A 128 5.95 -26.59 -4.74
N HIS A 129 6.84 -25.62 -4.96
CA HIS A 129 7.49 -25.37 -6.24
C HIS A 129 9.02 -25.52 -6.20
N GLU A 130 9.59 -25.80 -5.02
CA GLU A 130 11.01 -26.09 -4.86
C GLU A 130 11.32 -27.53 -5.28
N ALA A 131 12.38 -27.70 -6.07
CA ALA A 131 12.98 -29.00 -6.33
C ALA A 131 13.95 -29.35 -5.19
N ASP A 132 14.22 -30.65 -4.99
CA ASP A 132 15.13 -31.15 -3.94
C ASP A 132 16.52 -30.48 -4.00
N GLU A 133 16.99 -30.13 -5.21
CA GLU A 133 18.27 -29.45 -5.43
C GLU A 133 18.31 -27.99 -4.94
N THR A 134 17.14 -27.34 -4.81
CA THR A 134 17.01 -25.92 -4.48
C THR A 134 16.61 -25.65 -3.03
N LYS A 135 16.24 -26.71 -2.30
CA LYS A 135 15.66 -26.64 -0.97
C LYS A 135 16.62 -26.12 0.10
N ASP A 136 17.90 -26.45 -0.02
CA ASP A 136 18.94 -26.08 0.97
C ASP A 136 19.74 -24.83 0.55
N LEU A 137 19.33 -24.15 -0.52
CA LEU A 137 20.04 -22.99 -1.04
C LEU A 137 19.61 -21.71 -0.32
N SER A 138 20.61 -20.87 -0.01
CA SER A 138 20.36 -19.52 0.49
C SER A 138 19.70 -18.64 -0.58
N THR A 139 18.95 -17.62 -0.16
CA THR A 139 18.27 -16.68 -1.06
C THR A 139 19.19 -16.06 -2.14
N PRO A 140 20.45 -15.65 -1.83
CA PRO A 140 21.37 -15.17 -2.86
C PRO A 140 21.75 -16.23 -3.90
N GLN A 141 21.87 -17.50 -3.50
CA GLN A 141 22.16 -18.61 -4.41
C GLN A 141 20.98 -18.88 -5.35
N LEU A 142 19.75 -18.88 -4.81
CA LEU A 142 18.53 -19.01 -5.62
C LEU A 142 18.41 -17.87 -6.63
N GLN A 143 18.65 -16.63 -6.21
CA GLN A 143 18.66 -15.47 -7.11
C GLN A 143 19.69 -15.63 -8.25
N ARG A 144 20.90 -16.12 -7.94
CA ARG A 144 21.93 -16.40 -8.94
C ARG A 144 21.49 -17.46 -9.95
N ILE A 145 20.86 -18.55 -9.50
CA ILE A 145 20.36 -19.62 -10.37
C ILE A 145 19.26 -19.09 -11.30
N VAL A 146 18.30 -18.34 -10.77
CA VAL A 146 17.22 -17.75 -11.57
C VAL A 146 17.78 -16.85 -12.67
N LEU A 147 18.75 -15.99 -12.34
CA LEU A 147 19.41 -15.11 -13.32
C LEU A 147 20.12 -15.92 -14.41
N LEU A 148 20.85 -16.98 -14.05
CA LEU A 148 21.53 -17.84 -15.03
C LEU A 148 20.54 -18.56 -15.94
N GLN A 149 19.41 -19.02 -15.40
CA GLN A 149 18.37 -19.68 -16.18
C GLN A 149 17.65 -18.71 -17.13
N GLN A 150 17.33 -17.50 -16.67
CA GLN A 150 16.81 -16.42 -17.52
C GLN A 150 17.77 -16.06 -18.65
N TYR A 151 19.07 -15.95 -18.35
CA TYR A 151 20.10 -15.70 -19.36
C TYR A 151 20.14 -16.79 -20.44
N LYS A 152 20.13 -18.07 -20.04
CA LYS A 152 20.08 -19.21 -20.97
C LYS A 152 18.83 -19.17 -21.86
N LEU A 153 17.65 -18.91 -21.27
CA LEU A 153 16.40 -18.81 -22.03
C LEU A 153 16.44 -17.65 -23.03
N ASN A 154 16.98 -16.49 -22.64
CA ASN A 154 17.14 -15.36 -23.54
C ASN A 154 18.10 -15.67 -24.69
N LYS A 155 19.19 -16.39 -24.42
CA LYS A 155 20.12 -16.84 -25.45
C LYS A 155 19.43 -17.74 -26.48
N ILE A 156 18.65 -18.73 -26.02
CA ILE A 156 17.89 -19.64 -26.90
C ILE A 156 16.85 -18.88 -27.72
N LYS A 157 16.16 -17.90 -27.12
CA LYS A 157 15.21 -17.04 -27.86
C LYS A 157 15.89 -16.29 -28.98
N LEU A 158 17.04 -15.67 -28.71
CA LEU A 158 17.81 -14.94 -29.70
C LEU A 158 18.33 -15.85 -30.83
N GLU A 159 18.78 -17.06 -30.49
CA GLU A 159 19.19 -18.07 -31.48
C GLU A 159 18.01 -18.51 -32.37
N LYS A 160 16.81 -18.69 -31.80
CA LYS A 160 15.60 -19.02 -32.57
C LYS A 160 15.16 -17.87 -33.48
N GLU A 161 15.22 -16.64 -32.99
CA GLU A 161 14.90 -15.45 -33.78
C GLU A 161 15.89 -15.32 -34.94
N THR A 162 17.19 -15.50 -34.71
CA THR A 162 18.19 -15.44 -35.80
C THR A 162 18.08 -16.60 -36.80
N LEU A 163 17.55 -17.77 -36.40
CA LEU A 163 17.25 -18.90 -37.29
C LEU A 163 15.97 -18.69 -38.13
N CYS A 164 14.96 -17.98 -37.61
CA CYS A 164 13.73 -17.65 -38.35
C CYS A 164 13.91 -16.55 -39.41
N TRP A 165 15.05 -15.86 -39.42
CA TRP A 165 15.35 -14.75 -40.35
C TRP A 165 16.43 -15.09 -41.39
N LYS A 166 16.69 -16.38 -41.65
CA LYS A 166 17.47 -16.79 -42.83
C LYS A 166 16.52 -16.99 -44.02
N PRO A 167 16.64 -16.20 -45.11
CA PRO A 167 15.87 -16.37 -46.34
C PRO A 167 16.20 -17.68 -47.06
#